data_AF-A0A1B7W4V4-F1
#
_entry.id   AF-A0A1B7W4V4-F1
#
_cell.length_a   1.000
_cell.length_b   1.000
_cell.length_c   1.000
_cell.angle_alpha   90.00
_cell.angle_beta   90.00
_cell.angle_gamma   90.00
#
_symmetry.space_group_name_H-M   'P 1'
#
loop_
_entity.id
_entity.type
_entity.pdbx_description
1 polymer ?
#
loop_
_entity_poly.entity_id
_entity_poly.type
_entity_poly.pdbx_seq_one_letter_code
_entity_poly.pdbx_strand_id
1 'polypeptide(L)'
;MNELTPIIKLGNPILRQKAAAVENVQDEKIQNLIDELITSVSQANGVGIAAPQIGATTRLFIVASRPNARYPHAPEMQPTAMINPRIIAHSSEVVKGWEGCLSVPGIRGLVPRYQTIEVEYTDRYGNFQ
;
A
#
# COMPACT_ATOMS: atom_id res chain seq x y z
N MET A 1 -22.34 -11.16 -2.29
CA MET A 1 -21.18 -10.96 -1.42
C MET A 1 -19.98 -11.46 -2.21
N ASN A 2 -19.15 -10.58 -2.78
CA ASN A 2 -17.94 -11.04 -3.45
C ASN A 2 -16.97 -11.52 -2.38
N GLU A 3 -16.45 -12.74 -2.55
CA GLU A 3 -15.34 -13.23 -1.74
C GLU A 3 -14.15 -12.30 -1.91
N LEU A 4 -13.48 -12.00 -0.80
CA LEU A 4 -12.31 -11.13 -0.80
C LEU A 4 -11.11 -11.84 -1.39
N THR A 5 -10.35 -11.16 -2.23
CA THR A 5 -9.11 -11.73 -2.75
C THR A 5 -8.10 -11.95 -1.60
N PRO A 6 -7.59 -13.18 -1.44
CA PRO A 6 -6.72 -13.51 -0.33
C PRO A 6 -5.38 -12.76 -0.42
N ILE A 7 -4.92 -12.25 0.71
CA ILE A 7 -3.62 -11.58 0.78
C ILE A 7 -2.50 -12.62 0.68
N ILE A 8 -1.75 -12.53 -0.42
CA ILE A 8 -0.59 -13.35 -0.74
C ILE A 8 0.49 -13.22 0.34
N LYS A 9 1.09 -14.35 0.72
CA LYS A 9 2.11 -14.44 1.76
C LYS A 9 3.53 -14.55 1.17
N LEU A 10 4.51 -14.19 2.01
CA LEU A 10 5.94 -14.30 1.72
C LEU A 10 6.26 -15.70 1.19
N GLY A 11 7.05 -15.76 0.12
CA GLY A 11 7.36 -16.99 -0.60
C GLY A 11 6.73 -17.02 -1.99
N ASN A 12 5.57 -16.39 -2.19
CA ASN A 12 4.97 -16.27 -3.51
C ASN A 12 5.81 -15.34 -4.42
N PRO A 13 6.14 -15.75 -5.66
CA PRO A 13 7.01 -14.99 -6.56
C PRO A 13 6.43 -13.64 -6.99
N ILE A 14 5.09 -13.46 -7.00
CA ILE A 14 4.44 -12.19 -7.36
C ILE A 14 4.95 -11.04 -6.49
N LEU A 15 5.20 -11.29 -5.20
CA LEU A 15 5.69 -10.28 -4.26
C LEU A 15 7.12 -9.79 -4.56
N ARG A 16 7.84 -10.45 -5.48
CA ARG A 16 9.19 -10.07 -5.92
C ARG A 16 9.23 -9.50 -7.34
N GLN A 17 8.11 -9.49 -8.05
CA GLN A 17 8.04 -8.97 -9.41
C GLN A 17 7.95 -7.45 -9.41
N LYS A 18 8.54 -6.82 -10.44
CA LYS A 18 8.35 -5.39 -10.68
C LYS A 18 6.94 -5.16 -11.24
N ALA A 19 6.13 -4.41 -10.52
CA ALA A 19 4.78 -4.08 -10.95
C ALA A 19 4.77 -3.17 -12.20
N ALA A 20 3.83 -3.43 -13.11
CA ALA A 20 3.61 -2.66 -14.32
C ALA A 20 2.98 -1.30 -14.00
N ALA A 21 3.26 -0.28 -14.82
CA ALA A 21 2.61 1.01 -14.66
C ALA A 21 1.12 0.91 -14.99
N VAL A 22 0.29 1.71 -14.32
CA VAL A 22 -1.11 1.92 -14.70
C VAL A 22 -1.13 2.94 -15.83
N GLU A 23 -1.67 2.56 -16.99
CA GLU A 23 -1.76 3.45 -18.15
C GLU A 23 -3.02 4.32 -18.13
N ASN A 24 -4.15 3.74 -17.71
CA ASN A 24 -5.43 4.44 -17.61
C ASN A 24 -6.01 4.29 -16.20
N VAL A 25 -5.95 5.36 -15.41
CA VAL A 25 -6.51 5.40 -14.06
C VAL A 25 -8.03 5.24 -14.06
N GLN A 26 -8.70 5.73 -15.11
CA GLN A 26 -10.17 5.68 -15.24
C GLN A 26 -10.67 4.35 -15.81
N ASP A 27 -9.78 3.39 -16.08
CA ASP A 27 -10.19 2.03 -16.43
C ASP A 27 -11.00 1.41 -15.27
N GLU A 28 -12.16 0.86 -15.58
CA GLU A 28 -13.07 0.24 -14.61
C GLU A 28 -12.36 -0.83 -13.76
N LYS A 29 -11.44 -1.60 -14.36
CA LYS A 29 -10.66 -2.61 -13.63
C LYS A 29 -9.74 -1.98 -12.60
N ILE A 30 -9.19 -0.81 -12.87
CA ILE A 30 -8.33 -0.08 -11.94
C ILE A 30 -9.16 0.52 -10.80
N GLN A 31 -10.33 1.10 -11.11
CA GLN A 31 -11.23 1.63 -10.09
C GLN A 31 -11.74 0.52 -9.16
N ASN A 32 -12.15 -0.62 -9.73
CA ASN A 32 -12.56 -1.79 -8.95
C ASN A 32 -11.41 -2.32 -8.07
N LEU A 33 -10.18 -2.36 -8.60
CA LEU A 33 -9.00 -2.76 -7.84
C LEU A 33 -8.69 -1.80 -6.67
N ILE A 34 -8.90 -0.49 -6.85
CA ILE A 34 -8.76 0.49 -5.77
C ILE A 34 -9.76 0.20 -4.65
N ASP A 35 -11.04 0.00 -4.98
CA ASP A 35 -12.08 -0.28 -3.99
C ASP A 35 -11.84 -1.62 -3.28
N GLU A 36 -11.36 -2.63 -4.02
CA GLU A 36 -10.94 -3.92 -3.46
C GLU A 36 -9.76 -3.78 -2.48
N LEU A 37 -8.75 -2.99 -2.81
CA LEU A 37 -7.61 -2.74 -1.92
C LEU A 37 -8.04 -1.97 -0.66
N ILE A 38 -8.90 -0.96 -0.80
CA ILE A 38 -9.46 -0.21 0.33
C ILE A 38 -10.24 -1.14 1.26
N THR A 39 -11.05 -2.04 0.70
CA THR A 39 -11.80 -3.05 1.48
C THR A 39 -10.84 -4.01 2.18
N SER A 40 -9.87 -4.54 1.45
CA SER A 40 -8.90 -5.53 1.92
C SER A 40 -8.01 -5.01 3.04
N VAL A 41 -7.45 -3.80 2.89
CA VAL A 41 -6.63 -3.18 3.95
C VAL A 41 -7.44 -2.96 5.21
N SER A 42 -8.71 -2.60 5.05
CA SER A 42 -9.57 -2.29 6.17
C SER A 42 -9.86 -3.54 7.02
N GLN A 43 -10.30 -4.62 6.38
CA GLN A 43 -10.65 -5.87 7.05
C GLN A 43 -9.43 -6.58 7.63
N ALA A 44 -8.27 -6.45 7.00
CA ALA A 44 -7.04 -7.03 7.49
C ALA A 44 -6.36 -6.21 8.60
N ASN A 45 -6.98 -5.13 9.08
CA ASN A 45 -6.39 -4.16 10.02
C ASN A 45 -5.00 -3.69 9.54
N GLY A 46 -4.86 -3.44 8.24
CA GLY A 46 -3.68 -2.84 7.64
C GLY A 46 -3.68 -1.33 7.79
N VAL A 47 -2.48 -0.74 7.70
CA VAL A 47 -2.28 0.72 7.53
C VAL A 47 -1.87 1.08 6.10
N GLY A 48 -1.75 0.06 5.24
CA GLY A 48 -1.51 0.17 3.82
C GLY A 48 -1.53 -1.21 3.16
N ILE A 49 -1.79 -1.25 1.86
CA ILE A 49 -1.76 -2.47 1.05
C ILE A 49 -1.38 -2.14 -0.39
N ALA A 50 -0.54 -2.97 -1.01
CA ALA A 50 -0.17 -2.82 -2.42
C ALA A 50 -0.91 -3.86 -3.29
N ALA A 51 -1.24 -3.50 -4.53
CA ALA A 51 -1.89 -4.38 -5.50
C ALA A 51 -1.24 -5.77 -5.62
N PRO A 52 0.11 -5.91 -5.64
CA PRO A 52 0.74 -7.24 -5.70
C PRO A 52 0.41 -8.15 -4.52
N GLN A 53 0.01 -7.59 -3.36
CA GLN A 53 -0.38 -8.39 -2.20
C GLN A 53 -1.71 -9.11 -2.37
N ILE A 54 -2.53 -8.71 -3.35
CA ILE A 54 -3.75 -9.42 -3.75
C ILE A 54 -3.63 -10.00 -5.16
N GLY A 55 -2.40 -10.17 -5.67
CA GLY A 55 -2.13 -10.84 -6.94
C GLY A 55 -2.14 -9.95 -8.18
N ALA A 56 -2.48 -8.65 -8.05
CA ALA A 56 -2.46 -7.71 -9.16
C ALA A 56 -1.08 -7.04 -9.30
N THR A 57 -0.34 -7.34 -10.38
CA THR A 57 1.03 -6.82 -10.61
C THR A 57 1.04 -5.42 -11.23
N THR A 58 0.33 -4.46 -10.62
CA THR A 58 0.28 -3.05 -11.07
C THR A 58 0.78 -2.08 -10.00
N ARG A 59 1.31 -0.91 -10.40
CA ARG A 59 1.86 0.12 -9.52
C ARG A 59 0.75 0.93 -8.86
N LEU A 60 0.04 0.27 -7.96
CA LEU A 60 -1.03 0.86 -7.17
C LEU A 60 -0.90 0.36 -5.73
N PHE A 61 -1.06 1.28 -4.78
CA PHE A 61 -1.20 0.95 -3.38
C PHE A 61 -2.12 1.93 -2.67
N ILE A 62 -2.64 1.52 -1.51
CA ILE A 62 -3.43 2.36 -0.62
C ILE A 62 -2.59 2.68 0.62
N VAL A 63 -2.53 3.95 1.00
CA VAL A 63 -2.10 4.40 2.32
C VAL A 63 -3.34 4.68 3.15
N ALA A 64 -3.49 4.02 4.30
CA ALA A 64 -4.68 4.12 5.13
C ALA A 64 -4.30 4.07 6.62
N SER A 65 -3.41 4.99 7.03
CA SER A 65 -2.96 5.04 8.42
C SER A 65 -4.11 5.34 9.37
N ARG A 66 -4.23 4.56 10.43
CA ARG A 66 -5.18 4.73 11.53
C ARG A 66 -4.77 3.90 12.74
N PRO A 67 -5.06 4.34 13.98
CA PRO A 67 -4.89 3.51 15.16
C PRO A 67 -5.62 2.17 15.02
N ASN A 68 -4.93 1.07 15.30
CA ASN A 68 -5.54 -0.27 15.35
C ASN A 68 -4.68 -1.22 16.21
N ALA A 69 -5.14 -2.45 16.42
CA ALA A 69 -4.43 -3.44 17.24
C ALA A 69 -2.99 -3.74 16.76
N ARG A 70 -2.70 -3.56 15.46
CA ARG A 70 -1.36 -3.73 14.89
C ARG A 70 -0.51 -2.46 14.99
N TYR A 71 -1.12 -1.28 15.00
CA TYR A 71 -0.43 0.00 15.07
C TYR A 71 -1.23 0.96 15.95
N PRO A 72 -1.14 0.83 17.29
CA PRO A 72 -2.01 1.56 18.22
C PRO A 72 -1.76 3.07 18.25
N HIS A 73 -0.59 3.50 17.79
CA HIS A 73 -0.17 4.91 17.78
C HIS A 73 -0.03 5.48 16.36
N ALA A 74 -0.56 4.80 15.34
CA ALA A 74 -0.50 5.32 13.98
C ALA A 74 -1.35 6.61 13.89
N PRO A 75 -0.87 7.67 13.21
CA PRO A 75 -1.70 8.83 12.93
C PRO A 75 -2.88 8.43 12.02
N GLU A 76 -3.99 9.15 12.10
CA GLU A 76 -5.17 8.89 11.28
C GLU A 76 -5.14 9.72 9.99
N MET A 77 -5.52 9.10 8.87
CA MET A 77 -5.70 9.75 7.59
C MET A 77 -6.76 9.04 6.75
N GLN A 78 -7.28 9.73 5.74
CA GLN A 78 -8.18 9.11 4.78
C GLN A 78 -7.43 8.10 3.90
N PRO A 79 -8.02 6.92 3.63
CA PRO A 79 -7.47 5.97 2.67
C PRO A 79 -7.22 6.64 1.33
N THR A 80 -5.97 6.65 0.89
CA THR A 80 -5.51 7.35 -0.31
C THR A 80 -4.92 6.36 -1.29
N ALA A 81 -5.46 6.32 -2.51
CA ALA A 81 -4.88 5.55 -3.60
C ALA A 81 -3.73 6.33 -4.23
N MET A 82 -2.56 5.70 -4.31
CA MET A 82 -1.37 6.25 -4.92
C MET A 82 -0.99 5.38 -6.12
N ILE A 83 -1.14 5.94 -7.32
CA ILE A 83 -0.94 5.27 -8.59
C ILE A 83 0.35 5.75 -9.23
N ASN A 84 1.15 4.81 -9.76
CA ASN A 84 2.47 5.07 -10.33
C ASN A 84 3.39 5.92 -9.44
N PRO A 85 3.47 5.65 -8.12
CA PRO A 85 4.21 6.50 -7.19
C PRO A 85 5.71 6.55 -7.49
N ARG A 86 6.32 7.72 -7.24
CA ARG A 86 7.75 7.94 -7.29
C ARG A 86 8.21 8.76 -6.09
N ILE A 87 9.16 8.23 -5.33
CA ILE A 87 9.88 9.03 -4.32
C ILE A 87 10.85 9.94 -5.08
N ILE A 88 10.70 11.26 -4.94
CA ILE A 88 11.52 12.26 -5.65
C ILE A 88 12.55 12.94 -4.75
N ALA A 89 12.31 12.97 -3.44
CA ALA A 89 13.26 13.47 -2.46
C ALA A 89 13.07 12.73 -1.12
N HIS A 90 14.08 12.84 -0.25
CA HIS A 90 14.03 12.32 1.11
C HIS A 90 14.97 13.09 2.04
N SER A 91 14.73 13.02 3.34
CA SER A 91 15.64 13.57 4.35
C SER A 91 16.97 12.82 4.39
N SER A 92 17.98 13.45 5.00
CA SER A 92 19.21 12.75 5.44
C SER A 92 18.98 11.97 6.74
N GLU A 93 18.06 12.43 7.59
CA GLU A 93 17.70 11.77 8.84
C GLU A 93 17.02 10.43 8.56
N VAL A 94 17.43 9.41 9.32
CA VAL A 94 16.89 8.05 9.29
C VAL A 94 16.42 7.68 10.69
N VAL A 95 15.18 7.23 10.79
CA VAL A 95 14.57 6.75 12.02
C VAL A 95 14.25 5.27 11.93
N LYS A 96 14.21 4.61 13.08
CA LYS A 96 13.84 3.20 13.18
C LYS A 96 12.41 3.07 13.72
N GLY A 97 11.59 2.29 13.03
CA GLY A 97 10.23 1.97 13.43
C GLY A 97 9.96 0.47 13.42
N TRP A 98 9.05 0.01 14.28
CA TRP A 98 8.58 -1.38 14.24
C TRP A 98 7.56 -1.57 13.12
N GLU A 99 7.97 -2.19 12.03
CA GLU A 99 7.12 -2.51 10.88
C GLU A 99 6.65 -3.97 10.95
N GLY A 100 5.44 -4.22 10.47
CA GLY A 100 4.90 -5.54 10.16
C GLY A 100 4.21 -5.53 8.80
N CYS A 101 3.98 -6.70 8.20
CA CYS A 101 3.43 -6.80 6.84
C CYS A 101 2.26 -7.78 6.80
N LEU A 102 1.20 -7.46 6.04
CA LEU A 102 0.06 -8.36 5.82
C LEU A 102 0.47 -9.67 5.12
N SER A 103 1.57 -9.62 4.35
CA SER A 103 2.16 -10.77 3.68
C SER A 103 3.17 -11.53 4.56
N VAL A 104 3.53 -11.03 5.75
CA VAL A 104 4.44 -11.68 6.71
C VAL A 104 3.76 -11.75 8.08
N PRO A 105 2.75 -12.62 8.26
CA PRO A 105 1.92 -12.64 9.46
C PRO A 105 2.74 -13.02 10.71
N GLY A 106 2.43 -12.39 11.84
CA GLY A 106 3.04 -12.70 13.14
C GLY A 106 4.45 -12.17 13.37
N ILE A 107 5.09 -11.57 12.36
CA ILE A 107 6.48 -11.10 12.45
C ILE A 107 6.52 -9.57 12.35
N ARG A 108 7.39 -8.97 13.18
CA ARG A 108 7.77 -7.56 13.09
C ARG A 108 9.28 -7.42 13.05
N GLY A 109 9.73 -6.34 12.41
CA GLY A 109 11.14 -5.97 12.35
C GLY A 109 11.31 -4.49 12.70
N LEU A 110 12.46 -4.15 13.27
CA LEU A 110 12.87 -2.77 13.47
C LEU A 110 13.56 -2.29 12.17
N VAL A 111 12.87 -1.45 11.41
CA VAL A 111 13.27 -1.06 10.05
C VAL A 111 13.73 0.41 10.02
N PRO A 112 14.91 0.71 9.48
CA PRO A 112 15.34 2.09 9.23
C PRO A 112 14.65 2.66 7.98
N ARG A 113 14.06 3.86 8.11
CA ARG A 113 13.45 4.64 7.02
C ARG A 113 13.88 6.09 7.12
N TYR A 114 13.91 6.80 5.99
CA TYR A 114 14.06 8.26 6.01
C TYR A 114 12.89 8.89 6.78
N GLN A 115 13.19 9.89 7.62
CA GLN A 115 12.20 10.58 8.43
C GLN A 115 11.14 11.28 7.58
N THR A 116 11.54 11.86 6.45
CA THR A 116 10.62 12.44 5.47
C THR A 116 10.95 11.98 4.07
N ILE A 117 9.92 11.85 3.24
CA ILE A 117 10.00 11.60 1.80
C ILE A 117 9.06 12.55 1.08
N GLU A 118 9.40 12.91 -0.15
CA GLU A 118 8.52 13.58 -1.09
C GLU A 118 8.15 12.59 -2.18
N VAL A 119 6.85 12.47 -2.47
CA VAL A 119 6.31 11.45 -3.37
C VAL A 119 5.41 12.11 -4.38
N GLU A 120 5.69 11.88 -5.65
CA GLU A 120 4.78 12.20 -6.75
C GLU A 120 3.94 10.97 -7.08
N TYR A 121 2.65 11.17 -7.35
CA TYR A 121 1.76 10.08 -7.76
C TYR A 121 0.53 10.61 -8.51
N THR A 122 -0.23 9.72 -9.12
CA THR A 122 -1.58 10.03 -9.62
C THR A 122 -2.61 9.52 -8.63
N ASP A 123 -3.59 10.35 -8.29
CA ASP A 123 -4.70 9.96 -7.42
C ASP A 123 -5.77 9.14 -8.17
N ARG A 124 -6.78 8.64 -7.45
CA ARG A 124 -7.87 7.83 -8.05
C ARG A 124 -8.69 8.56 -9.12
N TYR A 125 -8.64 9.89 -9.16
CA TYR A 125 -9.38 10.73 -10.09
C TYR A 125 -8.53 11.13 -11.30
N GLY A 126 -7.26 10.73 -11.33
CA GLY A 126 -6.33 11.06 -12.43
C GLY A 126 -5.58 12.37 -12.23
N ASN A 127 -5.68 13.02 -11.06
CA ASN A 127 -4.90 14.22 -10.80
C ASN A 127 -3.49 13.85 -10.35
N PHE A 128 -2.50 14.60 -10.84
CA PHE A 128 -1.13 14.49 -10.37
C PHE A 128 -0.97 15.22 -9.03
N GLN A 129 -0.31 14.56 -8.08
CA GLN A 129 -0.06 15.00 -6.71
C GLN A 129 1.45 15.03 -6.44
#